data_AF-A0A7S0ND79-F1
#
_entry.id   AF-A0A7S0ND79-F1
#
_cell.length_a   1.000
_cell.length_b   1.000
_cell.length_c   1.000
_cell.angle_alpha   90.00
_cell.angle_beta   90.00
_cell.angle_gamma   90.00
#
_symmetry.space_group_name_H-M   'P 1'
#
loop_
_entity.id
_entity.type
_entity.pdbx_description
1 polymer ?
#
loop_
_entity_poly.entity_id
_entity_poly.type
_entity_poly.pdbx_seq_one_letter_code
_entity_poly.pdbx_strand_id
1 'polypeptide(L)'
;VQEAAVSAMAVLEEEARMVLMPHVPTILQVYAQAFSKYQAKNLIILYDACGTLADSIGKELMRPDLVNLMLPPLLAKWESLKDEDKSLFPMLECLSSVVQAVGPSFAHYAQPVFNRSIHLIGVALESQEKDPYNSLEDEYIVCSLDLVSGMAEGLA
;
A
#
# COMPACT_ATOMS: atom_id res chain seq x y z
N VAL A 1 3.61 -13.61 -17.75
CA VAL A 1 2.32 -14.20 -17.31
C VAL A 1 1.83 -13.58 -16.01
N GLN A 2 2.63 -13.57 -14.93
CA GLN A 2 2.24 -12.96 -13.64
C GLN A 2 1.80 -11.50 -13.77
N GLU A 3 2.65 -10.65 -14.35
CA GLU A 3 2.35 -9.24 -14.65
C GLU A 3 1.00 -9.06 -15.37
N ALA A 4 0.80 -9.69 -16.53
CA ALA A 4 -0.44 -9.58 -17.28
C ALA A 4 -1.68 -10.04 -16.49
N ALA A 5 -1.55 -11.07 -15.65
CA ALA A 5 -2.65 -11.56 -14.83
C ALA A 5 -3.03 -10.57 -13.72
N VAL A 6 -2.05 -9.98 -13.04
CA VAL A 6 -2.30 -9.01 -11.96
C VAL A 6 -2.81 -7.69 -12.53
N SER A 7 -2.26 -7.18 -13.64
CA SER A 7 -2.78 -5.98 -14.29
C SER A 7 -4.22 -6.17 -14.77
N ALA A 8 -4.56 -7.34 -15.33
CA ALA A 8 -5.95 -7.64 -15.69
C ALA A 8 -6.86 -7.74 -14.46
N MET A 9 -6.33 -8.20 -13.32
CA MET A 9 -7.06 -8.24 -12.06
C MET A 9 -7.36 -6.82 -11.54
N ALA A 10 -6.38 -5.91 -11.56
CA ALA A 10 -6.58 -4.51 -11.15
C ALA A 10 -7.68 -3.82 -11.98
N VAL A 11 -7.68 -4.03 -13.31
CA VAL A 11 -8.76 -3.52 -14.18
C VAL A 11 -10.12 -4.14 -13.81
N LEU A 12 -10.16 -5.44 -13.51
CA LEU A 12 -11.40 -6.08 -13.08
C LEU A 12 -11.90 -5.51 -11.73
N GLU A 13 -10.99 -5.20 -10.81
CA GLU A 13 -11.30 -4.61 -9.50
C GLU A 13 -11.95 -3.24 -9.66
N GLU A 14 -11.35 -2.37 -10.46
CA GLU A 14 -11.83 -1.01 -10.73
C GLU A 14 -13.23 -1.00 -11.37
N GLU A 15 -13.49 -1.94 -12.29
CA GLU A 15 -14.75 -2.04 -13.04
C GLU A 15 -15.86 -2.75 -12.25
N ALA A 16 -15.53 -3.87 -11.60
CA ALA A 16 -16.54 -4.69 -10.91
C ALA A 16 -16.86 -4.17 -9.49
N ARG A 17 -15.90 -3.53 -8.82
CA ARG A 17 -16.07 -2.90 -7.50
C ARG A 17 -16.77 -3.83 -6.49
N MET A 18 -17.87 -3.37 -5.91
CA MET A 18 -18.65 -4.11 -4.91
C MET A 18 -19.23 -5.44 -5.42
N VAL A 19 -19.31 -5.67 -6.74
CA VAL A 19 -19.73 -6.96 -7.31
C VAL A 19 -18.71 -8.06 -6.95
N LEU A 20 -17.45 -7.71 -6.70
CA LEU A 20 -16.41 -8.65 -6.30
C LEU A 20 -16.49 -9.12 -4.86
N MET A 21 -17.30 -8.48 -4.00
CA MET A 21 -17.34 -8.76 -2.55
C MET A 21 -17.43 -10.26 -2.18
N PRO A 22 -18.22 -11.11 -2.87
CA PRO A 22 -18.26 -12.55 -2.58
C PRO A 22 -16.92 -13.27 -2.79
N HIS A 23 -16.01 -12.70 -3.59
CA HIS A 23 -14.73 -13.26 -3.98
C HIS A 23 -13.53 -12.62 -3.29
N VAL A 24 -13.70 -11.47 -2.63
CA VAL A 24 -12.62 -10.71 -1.96
C VAL A 24 -11.80 -11.58 -1.01
N PRO A 25 -12.37 -12.45 -0.13
CA PRO A 25 -11.56 -13.31 0.72
C PRO A 25 -10.59 -14.21 -0.06
N THR A 26 -11.07 -14.77 -1.18
CA THR A 26 -10.25 -15.62 -2.06
C THR A 26 -9.16 -14.81 -2.76
N ILE A 27 -9.49 -13.60 -3.23
CA ILE A 27 -8.53 -12.69 -3.87
C ILE A 27 -7.41 -12.33 -2.90
N LEU A 28 -7.75 -11.91 -1.67
CA LEU A 28 -6.76 -11.57 -0.64
C LEU A 28 -5.87 -12.76 -0.25
N GLN A 29 -6.42 -13.98 -0.20
CA GLN A 29 -5.60 -15.18 0.03
C GLN A 29 -4.59 -15.42 -1.11
N VAL A 30 -4.96 -15.13 -2.35
CA VAL A 30 -4.04 -15.22 -3.49
C VAL A 30 -2.96 -14.13 -3.41
N TYR A 31 -3.32 -12.90 -3.06
CA TYR A 31 -2.36 -11.80 -2.86
C TYR A 31 -1.36 -12.11 -1.73
N ALA A 32 -1.84 -12.61 -0.59
CA ALA A 32 -0.99 -13.07 0.51
C ALA A 32 0.05 -14.09 0.05
N GLN A 33 -0.35 -15.06 -0.77
CA GLN A 33 0.57 -16.03 -1.35
C GLN A 33 1.53 -15.41 -2.37
N ALA A 34 1.05 -14.48 -3.19
CA ALA A 34 1.85 -13.80 -4.20
C ALA A 34 2.99 -12.97 -3.57
N PHE A 35 2.74 -12.29 -2.45
CA PHE A 35 3.78 -11.57 -1.70
C PHE A 35 4.99 -12.47 -1.37
N SER A 36 4.77 -13.74 -1.01
CA SER A 36 5.87 -14.68 -0.71
C SER A 36 6.64 -15.17 -1.95
N LYS A 37 6.05 -15.10 -3.14
CA LYS A 37 6.58 -15.72 -4.38
C LYS A 37 7.14 -14.70 -5.36
N TYR A 38 6.62 -13.48 -5.35
CA TYR A 38 6.94 -12.47 -6.35
C TYR A 38 8.27 -11.79 -6.05
N GLN A 39 8.98 -11.48 -7.13
CA GLN A 39 10.19 -10.64 -7.11
C GLN A 39 9.81 -9.17 -7.31
N ALA A 40 10.77 -8.26 -7.11
CA ALA A 40 10.55 -6.81 -7.08
C ALA A 40 9.62 -6.27 -8.18
N LYS A 41 9.89 -6.58 -9.46
CA LYS A 41 9.06 -6.12 -10.59
C LYS A 41 7.58 -6.52 -10.44
N ASN A 42 7.32 -7.75 -10.01
CA ASN A 42 5.96 -8.26 -9.90
C ASN A 42 5.28 -7.80 -8.60
N LEU A 43 6.06 -7.49 -7.55
CA LEU A 43 5.54 -6.89 -6.32
C LEU A 43 4.97 -5.50 -6.57
N ILE A 44 5.60 -4.69 -7.42
CA ILE A 44 5.10 -3.36 -7.79
C ILE A 44 3.67 -3.44 -8.33
N ILE A 45 3.42 -4.35 -9.26
CA ILE A 45 2.10 -4.54 -9.89
C ILE A 45 1.10 -5.14 -8.89
N LEU A 46 1.58 -5.94 -7.93
CA LEU A 46 0.74 -6.47 -6.86
C LEU A 46 0.31 -5.39 -5.88
N TYR A 47 1.18 -4.41 -5.57
CA TYR A 47 0.82 -3.26 -4.74
C TYR A 47 -0.27 -2.41 -5.40
N ASP A 48 -0.15 -2.15 -6.71
CA ASP A 48 -1.17 -1.46 -7.50
C ASP A 48 -2.55 -2.16 -7.44
N ALA A 49 -2.58 -3.49 -7.67
CA ALA A 49 -3.81 -4.26 -7.53
C ALA A 49 -4.37 -4.24 -6.09
N CYS A 50 -3.50 -4.31 -5.08
CA CYS A 50 -3.94 -4.20 -3.68
C CYS A 50 -4.57 -2.84 -3.36
N GLY A 51 -3.98 -1.75 -3.82
CA GLY A 51 -4.53 -0.40 -3.70
C GLY A 51 -5.86 -0.26 -4.43
N THR A 52 -5.91 -0.71 -5.68
CA THR A 52 -7.12 -0.70 -6.51
C THR A 52 -8.27 -1.48 -5.87
N LEU A 53 -8.00 -2.66 -5.32
CA LEU A 53 -8.99 -3.42 -4.58
C LEU A 53 -9.51 -2.66 -3.35
N ALA A 54 -8.61 -2.04 -2.58
CA ALA A 54 -8.96 -1.26 -1.41
C ALA A 54 -9.86 -0.07 -1.77
N ASP A 55 -9.53 0.67 -2.82
CA ASP A 55 -10.33 1.79 -3.32
C ASP A 55 -11.69 1.33 -3.88
N SER A 56 -11.73 0.15 -4.49
CA SER A 56 -12.92 -0.43 -5.10
C SER A 56 -13.96 -0.93 -4.09
N ILE A 57 -13.52 -1.46 -2.95
CA ILE A 57 -14.42 -2.00 -1.90
C ILE A 57 -14.56 -1.06 -0.68
N GLY A 58 -13.64 -0.10 -0.54
CA GLY A 58 -13.61 0.89 0.52
C GLY A 58 -13.76 0.29 1.92
N LYS A 59 -14.72 0.82 2.68
CA LYS A 59 -14.99 0.50 4.09
C LYS A 59 -15.34 -0.97 4.36
N GLU A 60 -15.67 -1.77 3.35
CA GLU A 60 -15.82 -3.22 3.54
C GLU A 60 -14.50 -3.88 3.97
N LEU A 61 -13.35 -3.33 3.57
CA LEU A 61 -12.05 -3.84 3.97
C LEU A 61 -11.80 -3.73 5.49
N MET A 62 -12.56 -2.90 6.22
CA MET A 62 -12.49 -2.78 7.68
C MET A 62 -12.92 -4.05 8.42
N ARG A 63 -13.59 -4.99 7.75
CA ARG A 63 -14.06 -6.23 8.35
C ARG A 63 -12.88 -7.06 8.89
N PRO A 64 -12.96 -7.57 10.14
CA PRO A 64 -11.83 -8.26 10.77
C PRO A 64 -11.26 -9.44 9.96
N ASP A 65 -12.11 -10.20 9.28
CA ASP A 65 -11.69 -11.31 8.43
C ASP A 65 -10.84 -10.85 7.23
N LEU A 66 -11.18 -9.71 6.63
CA LEU A 66 -10.44 -9.16 5.49
C LEU A 66 -9.16 -8.44 5.94
N VAL A 67 -9.23 -7.67 7.03
CA VAL A 67 -8.06 -7.02 7.65
C VAL A 67 -6.97 -8.05 7.97
N ASN A 68 -7.35 -9.18 8.57
CA ASN A 68 -6.42 -10.25 8.94
C ASN A 68 -5.80 -10.97 7.73
N LEU A 69 -6.45 -10.93 6.57
CA LEU A 69 -5.89 -11.47 5.32
C LEU A 69 -4.96 -10.46 4.62
N MET A 70 -5.28 -9.17 4.72
CA MET A 70 -4.60 -8.12 3.95
C MET A 70 -3.39 -7.51 4.67
N LEU A 71 -3.57 -7.03 5.91
CA LEU A 71 -2.53 -6.23 6.56
C LEU A 71 -1.27 -7.01 6.93
N PRO A 72 -1.32 -8.21 7.54
CA PRO A 72 -0.11 -8.91 7.95
C PRO A 72 0.89 -9.16 6.80
N PRO A 73 0.51 -9.70 5.63
CA PRO A 73 1.47 -9.92 4.55
C PRO A 73 1.94 -8.62 3.89
N LEU A 74 1.10 -7.58 3.80
CA LEU A 74 1.50 -6.28 3.27
C LEU A 74 2.52 -5.59 4.18
N LEU A 75 2.27 -5.57 5.49
CA LEU A 75 3.16 -4.91 6.45
C LEU A 75 4.47 -5.69 6.65
N ALA A 76 4.46 -7.01 6.52
CA ALA A 76 5.70 -7.78 6.46
C ALA A 76 6.57 -7.37 5.26
N LYS A 77 5.96 -6.99 4.12
CA LYS A 77 6.69 -6.43 2.98
C LYS A 77 7.18 -5.03 3.24
N TRP A 78 6.36 -4.17 3.82
CA TRP A 78 6.76 -2.84 4.27
C TRP A 78 8.05 -2.94 5.09
N GLU A 79 8.05 -3.71 6.17
CA GLU A 79 9.22 -3.88 7.06
C GLU A 79 10.45 -4.45 6.35
N SER A 80 10.27 -5.25 5.30
CA SER A 80 11.39 -5.87 4.58
C SER A 80 12.09 -4.95 3.59
N LEU A 81 11.42 -3.88 3.14
CA LEU A 81 11.98 -2.92 2.20
C LEU A 81 12.99 -2.02 2.91
N LYS A 82 14.07 -1.65 2.21
CA LYS A 82 15.00 -0.62 2.69
C LYS A 82 14.48 0.77 2.28
N ASP A 83 14.93 1.80 2.98
CA ASP A 83 14.47 3.17 2.74
C ASP A 83 14.96 3.71 1.39
N GLU A 84 16.05 3.16 0.83
CA GLU A 84 16.56 3.53 -0.49
C GLU A 84 15.98 2.69 -1.63
N ASP A 85 15.09 1.72 -1.33
CA ASP A 85 14.51 0.83 -2.34
C ASP A 85 13.44 1.56 -3.16
N LYS A 86 13.60 1.63 -4.47
CA LYS A 86 12.62 2.24 -5.39
C LYS A 86 11.25 1.55 -5.36
N SER A 87 11.18 0.32 -4.86
CA SER A 87 9.91 -0.40 -4.65
C SER A 87 9.10 0.17 -3.48
N LEU A 88 9.63 1.15 -2.75
CA LEU A 88 8.94 1.82 -1.67
C LEU A 88 7.85 2.76 -2.17
N PHE A 89 7.99 3.37 -3.36
CA PHE A 89 6.94 4.24 -3.92
C PHE A 89 5.60 3.51 -4.12
N PRO A 90 5.54 2.39 -4.86
CA PRO A 90 4.25 1.73 -5.08
C PRO A 90 3.71 1.09 -3.79
N MET A 91 4.60 0.81 -2.82
CA MET A 91 4.21 0.38 -1.48
C MET A 91 3.54 1.52 -0.70
N LEU A 92 4.09 2.73 -0.73
CA LEU A 92 3.50 3.91 -0.08
C LEU A 92 2.11 4.22 -0.66
N GLU A 93 1.99 4.25 -1.99
CA GLU A 93 0.71 4.45 -2.68
C GLU A 93 -0.32 3.38 -2.29
N CYS A 94 0.07 2.11 -2.31
CA CYS A 94 -0.80 1.02 -1.89
C CYS A 94 -1.24 1.15 -0.42
N LEU A 95 -0.32 1.50 0.49
CA LEU A 95 -0.65 1.69 1.90
C LEU A 95 -1.60 2.88 2.08
N SER A 96 -1.46 3.96 1.31
CA SER A 96 -2.37 5.10 1.38
C SER A 96 -3.82 4.69 1.10
N SER A 97 -4.08 3.95 0.01
CA SER A 97 -5.42 3.43 -0.31
C SER A 97 -5.91 2.44 0.76
N VAL A 98 -5.05 1.50 1.17
CA VAL A 98 -5.41 0.44 2.14
C VAL A 98 -5.75 1.03 3.51
N VAL A 99 -4.97 1.99 4.01
CA VAL A 99 -5.21 2.63 5.31
C VAL A 99 -6.53 3.39 5.30
N GLN A 100 -6.85 4.12 4.23
CA GLN A 100 -8.13 4.81 4.11
C GLN A 100 -9.31 3.84 4.11
N ALA A 101 -9.18 2.70 3.41
CA ALA A 101 -10.22 1.68 3.35
C ALA A 101 -10.38 0.90 4.67
N VAL A 102 -9.29 0.63 5.39
CA VAL A 102 -9.27 -0.10 6.67
C VAL A 102 -9.68 0.80 7.85
N GLY A 103 -9.42 2.10 7.76
CA GLY A 103 -9.85 3.08 8.76
C GLY A 103 -9.39 2.73 10.19
N PRO A 104 -10.28 2.79 11.20
CA PRO A 104 -9.92 2.59 12.61
C PRO A 104 -9.32 1.21 12.91
N SER A 105 -9.59 0.20 12.09
CA SER A 105 -8.99 -1.13 12.22
C SER A 105 -7.47 -1.12 12.04
N PHE A 106 -6.90 -0.04 11.48
CA PHE A 106 -5.46 0.13 11.30
C PHE A 106 -4.73 0.58 12.58
N ALA A 107 -5.45 0.97 13.65
CA ALA A 107 -4.87 1.59 14.84
C ALA A 107 -3.69 0.80 15.47
N HIS A 108 -3.77 -0.53 15.48
CA HIS A 108 -2.72 -1.41 16.03
C HIS A 108 -1.42 -1.38 15.22
N TYR A 109 -1.49 -1.02 13.94
CA TYR A 109 -0.37 -0.97 13.00
C TYR A 109 0.13 0.45 12.72
N ALA A 110 -0.60 1.46 13.20
CA ALA A 110 -0.36 2.85 12.85
C ALA A 110 1.03 3.33 13.28
N GLN A 111 1.42 3.11 14.53
CA GLN A 111 2.66 3.68 15.07
C GLN A 111 3.93 3.37 14.25
N PRO A 112 4.25 2.10 13.90
CA PRO A 112 5.44 1.80 13.11
C PRO A 112 5.39 2.38 11.70
N VAL A 113 4.22 2.42 11.06
CA VAL A 113 4.06 2.98 9.72
C VAL A 113 4.23 4.50 9.76
N PHE A 114 3.58 5.18 10.68
CA PHE A 114 3.72 6.63 10.88
C PHE A 114 5.17 7.03 11.12
N ASN A 115 5.86 6.38 12.06
CA ASN A 115 7.24 6.72 12.41
C ASN A 115 8.17 6.62 11.21
N ARG A 116 8.02 5.58 10.39
CA ARG A 116 8.86 5.41 9.21
C ARG A 116 8.49 6.40 8.10
N SER A 117 7.21 6.72 7.88
CA SER A 117 6.82 7.77 6.95
C SER A 117 7.44 9.13 7.32
N ILE A 118 7.44 9.50 8.61
CA ILE A 118 8.11 10.72 9.08
C ILE A 118 9.63 10.66 8.89
N HIS A 119 10.24 9.49 9.11
CA HIS A 119 11.67 9.31 8.85
C HIS A 119 12.02 9.53 7.38
N LEU A 120 11.25 8.94 6.46
CA LEU A 120 11.44 9.07 5.01
C LEU A 120 11.33 10.54 4.57
N ILE A 121 10.35 11.28 5.08
CA ILE A 121 10.21 12.72 4.83
C ILE A 121 11.46 13.48 5.29
N GLY A 122 11.94 13.19 6.50
CA GLY A 122 13.15 13.84 7.03
C GLY A 122 14.39 13.59 6.17
N VAL A 123 14.62 12.34 5.76
CA VAL A 123 15.75 11.96 4.90
C VAL A 123 15.67 12.64 3.53
N ALA A 124 14.47 12.72 2.94
CA ALA A 124 14.27 13.40 1.67
C ALA A 124 14.52 14.91 1.77
N LEU A 125 14.05 15.58 2.83
CA LEU A 125 14.30 17.00 3.06
C LEU A 125 15.80 17.31 3.26
N GLU A 126 16.51 16.50 4.04
CA GLU A 126 17.96 16.65 4.23
C GLU A 126 18.76 16.47 2.94
N SER A 127 18.25 15.64 2.03
CA SER A 127 18.91 15.36 0.77
C SER A 127 18.66 16.48 -0.25
N GLN A 128 17.49 17.11 -0.23
CA GLN A 128 17.18 18.30 -1.04
C GLN A 128 18.01 19.52 -0.64
N GLU A 129 18.30 19.69 0.65
CA GLU A 129 19.21 20.76 1.10
C GLU A 129 20.62 20.60 0.50
N LYS A 130 21.06 19.36 0.24
CA LYS A 130 22.37 19.04 -0.33
C LYS A 130 22.38 19.11 -1.85
N ASP A 131 21.30 18.72 -2.50
CA ASP A 131 21.12 18.80 -3.96
C ASP A 131 19.72 19.32 -4.34
N PRO A 132 19.55 20.65 -4.47
CA PRO A 132 18.25 21.28 -4.73
C PRO A 132 17.59 20.93 -6.08
N TYR A 133 18.27 20.18 -6.96
CA TYR A 133 17.74 19.77 -8.26
C TYR A 133 17.28 18.31 -8.30
N ASN A 134 17.31 17.59 -7.18
CA ASN A 134 16.88 16.20 -7.12
C ASN A 134 15.35 16.06 -7.00
N SER A 135 14.66 15.99 -8.15
CA SER A 135 13.18 15.91 -8.22
C SER A 135 12.60 14.57 -7.74
N LEU A 136 13.42 13.52 -7.60
CA LEU A 136 12.96 12.22 -7.08
C LEU A 136 12.63 12.26 -5.58
N GLU A 137 13.19 13.22 -4.86
CA GLU A 137 12.95 13.38 -3.42
C GLU A 137 11.63 14.10 -3.13
N ASP A 138 11.15 14.93 -4.06
CA ASP A 138 9.83 15.56 -3.97
C ASP A 138 8.71 14.50 -3.92
N GLU A 139 8.83 13.47 -4.77
CA GLU A 139 7.84 12.40 -4.86
C GLU A 139 7.81 11.56 -3.57
N TYR A 140 8.96 11.33 -2.92
CA TYR A 140 9.01 10.62 -1.64
C TYR A 140 8.30 11.39 -0.54
N ILE A 141 8.51 12.71 -0.50
CA ILE A 141 7.85 13.60 0.46
C ILE A 141 6.33 13.55 0.23
N VAL A 142 5.88 13.68 -1.01
CA VAL A 142 4.44 13.66 -1.35
C VAL A 142 3.80 12.33 -0.97
N CYS A 143 4.31 11.19 -1.45
CA CYS A 143 3.71 9.89 -1.15
C CYS A 143 3.71 9.57 0.35
N SER A 144 4.78 9.96 1.07
CA SER A 144 4.86 9.73 2.52
C SER A 144 3.88 10.62 3.29
N LEU A 145 3.69 11.87 2.86
CA LEU A 145 2.70 12.79 3.42
C LEU A 145 1.28 12.31 3.12
N ASP A 146 1.00 11.81 1.92
CA ASP A 146 -0.29 11.24 1.56
C ASP A 146 -0.65 10.05 2.46
N LEU A 147 0.33 9.17 2.75
CA LEU A 147 0.13 8.07 3.70
C LEU A 147 -0.18 8.59 5.10
N VAL A 148 0.57 9.59 5.58
CA VAL A 148 0.31 10.21 6.90
C VAL A 148 -1.07 10.87 6.95
N SER A 149 -1.50 11.56 5.88
CA SER A 149 -2.84 12.15 5.78
C SER A 149 -3.90 11.06 5.79
N GLY A 150 -3.73 10.01 4.98
CA GLY A 150 -4.64 8.86 4.93
C GLY A 150 -4.76 8.15 6.29
N MET A 151 -3.67 8.06 7.06
CA MET A 151 -3.71 7.57 8.43
C MET A 151 -4.49 8.49 9.37
N ALA A 152 -4.29 9.82 9.29
CA ALA A 152 -5.01 10.76 10.12
C ALA A 152 -6.52 10.77 9.81
N GLU A 153 -6.89 10.67 8.54
CA GLU A 153 -8.28 10.61 8.09
C GLU A 153 -8.94 9.26 8.40
N GLY A 154 -8.21 8.16 8.21
CA GLY A 154 -8.71 6.81 8.45
C GLY A 154 -8.88 6.48 9.93
N LEU A 155 -8.05 7.04 10.81
CA LEU A 155 -8.11 6.80 12.26
C LEU A 155 -9.05 7.76 13.02
N ALA A 156 -9.56 8.80 12.35
CA ALA A 156 -10.52 9.76 12.92
C ALA A 156 -11.92 9.15 13.09
#